data_AF-A0A1W9QX21-F1
#
_entry.id   AF-A0A1W9QX21-F1
#
_cell.length_a   1.000
_cell.length_b   1.000
_cell.length_c   1.000
_cell.angle_alpha   90.00
_cell.angle_beta   90.00
_cell.angle_gamma   90.00
#
_symmetry.space_group_name_H-M   'P 1'
#
loop_
_entity.id
_entity.type
_entity.pdbx_description
1 polymer ?
#
loop_
_entity_poly.entity_id
_entity_poly.type
_entity_poly.pdbx_seq_one_letter_code
_entity_poly.pdbx_strand_id
1 'polypeptide(L)' 'DTLMFPLYEIIDSHELNILYRPKNLLKVEDYLGAQGRYKHLFKPENRHVIDQIQGDIDKNWEMLQRREEARI' A
#
# COMPACT_ATOMS: atom_id res chain seq x y z
N ASP A 1 -5.78 -7.35 0.97
CA ASP A 1 -5.58 -6.46 2.13
C ASP A 1 -4.10 -6.18 2.41
N THR A 2 -3.37 -5.68 1.41
CA THR A 2 -1.93 -5.37 1.53
C THR A 2 -1.62 -3.88 1.52
N LEU A 3 -2.66 -3.02 1.48
CA LEU A 3 -2.54 -1.56 1.30
C LEU A 3 -1.87 -1.10 -0.01
N MET A 4 -1.60 -2.03 -0.96
CA MET A 4 -1.11 -1.70 -2.31
C MET A 4 -2.00 -0.66 -3.01
N PHE A 5 -3.31 -0.71 -2.75
CA PHE A 5 -4.30 0.25 -3.24
C PHE A 5 -5.16 0.71 -2.06
N PRO A 6 -4.78 1.81 -1.38
CA PRO A 6 -5.59 2.37 -0.31
C PRO A 6 -6.88 2.98 -0.89
N LEU A 7 -7.97 2.93 -0.12
CA LEU A 7 -9.25 3.50 -0.50
C LEU A 7 -9.53 4.73 0.38
N TYR A 8 -9.58 5.90 -0.25
CA TYR A 8 -9.87 7.17 0.38
C TYR A 8 -10.58 8.09 -0.61
N GLU A 9 -11.18 9.15 -0.10
CA GLU A 9 -11.76 10.25 -0.89
C GLU A 9 -11.09 11.57 -0.53
N ILE A 10 -11.21 12.55 -1.43
CA ILE A 10 -10.81 13.94 -1.18
C ILE A 10 -12.08 14.78 -1.22
N ILE A 11 -12.42 15.39 -0.09
CA ILE A 11 -13.62 16.20 0.12
C ILE A 11 -13.25 17.67 -0.04
N ASP A 12 -14.07 18.42 -0.80
CA ASP A 12 -13.89 19.85 -1.06
C ASP A 12 -12.47 20.25 -1.51
N SER A 13 -11.83 19.35 -2.28
CA SER A 13 -10.46 19.49 -2.79
C SER A 13 -9.36 19.57 -1.72
N HIS A 14 -9.67 19.32 -0.45
CA HIS A 14 -8.74 19.47 0.67
C HIS A 14 -8.69 18.23 1.54
N GLU A 15 -9.78 17.91 2.24
CA GLU A 15 -9.78 16.92 3.31
C GLU A 15 -9.68 15.50 2.75
N LEU A 16 -8.68 14.75 3.23
CA LEU A 16 -8.57 13.32 2.94
C LEU A 16 -9.35 12.51 3.98
N ASN A 17 -10.24 11.63 3.52
CA ASN A 17 -10.97 10.68 4.36
C ASN A 17 -10.70 9.23 3.91
N ILE A 18 -10.10 8.40 4.78
CA ILE A 18 -9.79 7.00 4.49
C ILE A 18 -11.03 6.15 4.71
N LEU A 19 -11.52 5.55 3.61
CA LEU A 19 -12.76 4.78 3.57
C LEU A 19 -12.59 3.33 4.06
N TYR A 20 -11.39 2.78 3.96
CA TYR A 20 -11.15 1.38 4.31
C TYR A 20 -9.83 1.18 5.03
N ARG A 21 -9.90 0.52 6.19
CA ARG A 21 -8.75 0.04 6.96
C ARG A 21 -8.88 -1.48 7.11
N PRO A 22 -7.96 -2.27 6.52
CA PRO A 22 -8.02 -3.72 6.66
C PRO A 22 -7.86 -4.16 8.12
N LYS A 23 -8.61 -5.18 8.53
CA LYS A 23 -8.48 -5.77 9.88
C LYS A 23 -7.22 -6.60 10.04
N ASN A 24 -6.84 -7.31 8.98
CA ASN A 24 -5.66 -8.16 8.92
C ASN A 24 -4.78 -7.70 7.75
N LEU A 25 -3.59 -7.19 8.06
CA LEU A 25 -2.64 -6.77 7.03
C LEU A 25 -1.87 -7.96 6.51
N LEU A 26 -1.95 -8.16 5.20
CA LEU A 26 -1.17 -9.15 4.46
C LEU A 26 0.11 -8.50 3.92
N LYS A 27 1.16 -9.30 3.72
CA LYS A 27 2.37 -8.82 3.05
C LYS A 27 2.09 -8.60 1.57
N VAL A 28 2.73 -7.60 0.96
CA VAL A 28 2.60 -7.36 -0.49
C VAL A 28 3.05 -8.56 -1.31
N GLU A 29 3.99 -9.34 -0.78
CA GLU A 29 4.47 -10.58 -1.38
C GLU A 29 3.34 -11.59 -1.67
N ASP A 30 2.37 -11.75 -0.77
CA ASP A 30 1.23 -12.64 -0.98
C ASP A 30 0.34 -12.17 -2.16
N TYR A 31 0.14 -10.86 -2.27
CA TYR A 31 -0.62 -10.24 -3.36
C TYR A 31 0.10 -10.36 -4.71
N LEU A 32 1.43 -10.14 -4.72
CA LEU A 32 2.24 -10.24 -5.94
C LEU A 32 2.38 -11.69 -6.40
N GLY A 33 2.56 -12.63 -5.47
CA GLY A 33 2.77 -14.05 -5.74
C GLY A 33 1.56 -14.73 -6.38
N ALA A 34 0.35 -14.24 -6.08
CA ALA A 34 -0.88 -14.71 -6.70
C ALA A 34 -1.02 -14.32 -8.19
N GLN A 35 -0.18 -13.42 -8.71
CA GLN A 35 -0.32 -12.85 -10.06
C GLN A 35 0.88 -13.20 -10.95
N GLY A 36 0.63 -13.94 -12.03
CA GLY A 36 1.68 -14.40 -12.96
C GLY A 36 2.55 -13.30 -13.56
N ARG A 37 2.01 -12.08 -13.72
CA ARG A 37 2.76 -10.92 -14.24
C ARG A 37 3.95 -10.51 -13.36
N TYR A 38 3.93 -10.83 -12.07
CA TYR A 38 5.00 -10.46 -11.13
C TYR A 38 5.99 -11.59 -10.86
N LYS A 39 5.85 -12.76 -11.50
CA LYS A 39 6.70 -13.93 -11.25
C LYS A 39 8.20 -13.64 -11.35
N HIS A 40 8.60 -12.74 -12.24
CA HIS A 40 10.01 -12.37 -12.42
C HIS A 40 10.61 -11.64 -11.20
N LEU A 41 9.80 -11.01 -10.36
CA LEU A 41 10.25 -10.35 -9.12
C LEU A 41 10.65 -11.34 -8.01
N PHE A 42 10.16 -12.58 -8.08
CA PHE A 42 10.44 -13.63 -7.09
C PHE A 42 11.78 -14.35 -7.31
N LYS A 43 12.56 -13.95 -8.31
CA LYS A 43 13.93 -14.45 -8.45
C LYS A 43 14.82 -13.83 -7.35
N PRO A 44 15.80 -14.56 -6.79
CA PRO A 44 16.63 -14.07 -5.69
C PRO A 44 17.28 -12.71 -5.95
N GLU A 45 17.73 -12.46 -7.18
CA GLU A 45 18.35 -11.19 -7.60
C GLU A 45 17.39 -10.00 -7.51
N ASN A 46 16.07 -10.22 -7.56
CA ASN A 46 15.05 -9.18 -7.55
C ASN A 46 14.36 -9.02 -6.19
N ARG A 47 14.78 -9.78 -5.16
CA ARG A 47 14.13 -9.75 -3.84
C ARG A 47 14.01 -8.34 -3.26
N HIS A 48 15.05 -7.54 -3.44
CA HIS A 48 15.12 -6.15 -3.02
C HIS A 48 13.97 -5.29 -3.56
N VAL A 49 13.41 -5.63 -4.73
CA VAL A 49 12.28 -4.92 -5.33
C VAL A 49 10.99 -5.16 -4.54
N ILE A 50 10.75 -6.40 -4.10
CA ILE A 50 9.58 -6.72 -3.27
C ILE A 50 9.67 -6.01 -1.92
N ASP A 51 10.86 -6.00 -1.32
CA ASP A 51 11.11 -5.32 -0.05
C ASP A 51 10.95 -3.80 -0.19
N GLN A 52 11.40 -3.22 -1.31
CA GLN A 52 11.17 -1.81 -1.63
C GLN A 52 9.69 -1.47 -1.80
N ILE A 53 8.94 -2.30 -2.55
CA ILE A 53 7.50 -2.11 -2.74
C ILE A 53 6.77 -2.12 -1.38
N GLN A 54 7.09 -3.06 -0.50
CA GLN A 54 6.51 -3.09 0.84
C GLN A 54 6.82 -1.79 1.61
N GLY A 55 8.08 -1.36 1.59
CA GLY A 55 8.49 -0.12 2.27
C GLY A 55 7.79 1.14 1.72
N ASP A 56 7.56 1.21 0.41
CA ASP A 56 6.86 2.34 -0.21
C ASP A 56 5.35 2.32 0.11
N ILE A 57 4.73 1.15 0.19
CA ILE A 57 3.35 0.99 0.67
C ILE A 57 3.22 1.48 2.11
N ASP A 58 4.13 1.05 2.99
CA ASP A 58 4.10 1.40 4.41
C ASP A 58 4.25 2.93 4.60
N LYS A 59 5.18 3.56 3.88
CA LYS A 59 5.37 5.02 3.88
C LYS A 59 4.15 5.77 3.35
N ASN A 60 3.58 5.31 2.24
CA ASN A 60 2.39 5.93 1.67
C ASN A 60 1.20 5.82 2.64
N TRP A 61 1.04 4.68 3.29
CA TRP A 61 0.00 4.49 4.29
C TRP A 61 0.17 5.42 5.50
N GLU A 62 1.40 5.55 6.02
CA GLU A 62 1.70 6.49 7.10
C GLU A 62 1.39 7.94 6.69
N MET A 63 1.77 8.35 5.47
CA MET A 63 1.48 9.68 4.95
C MET A 63 -0.04 9.92 4.84
N LEU A 64 -0.81 8.96 4.33
CA LEU A 64 -2.27 9.09 4.20
C LEU A 64 -2.93 9.25 5.58
N GLN A 65 -2.51 8.48 6.58
CA GLN A 65 -3.05 8.59 7.94
C GLN A 65 -2.73 9.96 8.56
N ARG A 66 -1.47 10.42 8.45
CA ARG A 66 -1.09 11.74 8.95
C ARG A 66 -1.86 12.87 8.27
N ARG A 67 -2.12 12.73 6.96
CA ARG A 67 -2.87 13.72 6.19
C ARG A 67 -4.33 13.78 6.62
N GLU A 68 -4.97 12.63 6.79
CA GLU A 68 -6.34 12.53 7.31
C GLU A 68 -6.45 13.12 8.73
N GLU A 69 -5.51 12.79 9.63
CA GLU A 69 -5.46 13.34 10.98
C GLU A 69 -5.31 14.87 10.99
N ALA A 70 -4.52 15.41 10.06
CA ALA A 70 -4.31 16.85 9.92
C ALA A 70 -5.50 17.58 9.28
N ARG A 71 -6.47 16.87 8.68
CA ARG A 71 -7.61 17.42 7.93
C ARG A 71 -7.21 18.40 6.82
N ILE A 72 -6.16 18.06 6.08
CA ILE A 72 -5.62 18.86 4.96
C ILE A 72 -5.44 18.07 3.66
#